data_AF-A0A9Q9HPG1-F1
#
_entry.id   AF-A0A9Q9HPG1-F1
#
_cell.length_a   1.000
_cell.length_b   1.000
_cell.length_c   1.000
_cell.angle_alpha   90.00
_cell.angle_beta   90.00
_cell.angle_gamma   90.00
#
_symmetry.space_group_name_H-M   'P 1'
#
loop_
_entity.id
_entity.type
_entity.pdbx_description
1 polymer ?
#
loop_
_entity_poly.entity_id
_entity_poly.type
_entity_poly.pdbx_seq_one_letter_code
_entity_poly.pdbx_strand_id
1 'polypeptide(L)'
;MLKFLTDLFKPEAPKPPPITSEASMNFDAGSVGPFLTRLANNPRFGLPADFTASVTGAIQHMALNETRRWRIDGAFDGSRVQIEIEVFMDDAEAPDLAFFSTGAAIDEIDKELAAFAEASET
;
A
#
# COMPACT_ATOMS: atom_id res chain seq x y z
N MET A 1 38.98 -12.88 16.73
CA MET A 1 39.05 -11.74 15.80
C MET A 1 38.43 -12.01 14.42
N LEU A 2 38.18 -13.26 14.01
CA LEU A 2 37.71 -13.58 12.64
C LEU A 2 36.24 -13.23 12.34
N LYS A 3 35.35 -13.19 13.35
CA LYS A 3 33.92 -12.88 13.18
C LYS A 3 33.61 -11.43 12.76
N PHE A 4 34.47 -10.47 13.13
CA PHE A 4 34.28 -9.06 12.78
C PHE A 4 34.53 -8.79 11.30
N LEU A 5 35.42 -9.55 10.65
CA LEU A 5 35.72 -9.38 9.22
C LEU A 5 34.59 -9.92 8.33
N THR A 6 33.86 -10.95 8.78
CA THR A 6 32.76 -11.53 7.98
C THR A 6 31.49 -10.68 7.96
N ASP A 7 31.24 -9.87 9.00
CA ASP A 7 30.08 -8.97 9.00
C ASP A 7 30.31 -7.70 8.16
N LEU A 8 31.56 -7.30 7.91
CA LEU A 8 31.91 -6.13 7.09
C LEU A 8 31.64 -6.32 5.59
N PHE A 9 31.53 -7.57 5.13
CA PHE A 9 31.28 -7.93 3.73
C PHE A 9 29.88 -8.50 3.49
N LYS A 10 28.97 -8.44 4.47
CA LYS A 10 27.56 -8.72 4.18
C LYS A 10 27.06 -7.63 3.22
N PRO A 11 26.61 -7.99 2.01
CA PRO A 11 26.00 -7.01 1.13
C PRO A 11 24.87 -6.35 1.88
N GLU A 12 24.89 -5.01 1.96
CA GLU A 12 23.74 -4.26 2.45
C GLU A 12 22.54 -4.70 1.61
N ALA A 13 21.45 -5.08 2.27
CA ALA A 13 20.31 -5.59 1.55
C ALA A 13 19.86 -4.52 0.54
N PRO A 14 19.51 -4.89 -0.71
CA PRO A 14 19.16 -3.92 -1.74
C PRO A 14 18.06 -2.99 -1.22
N LYS A 15 18.32 -1.68 -1.29
CA LYS A 15 17.32 -0.65 -0.97
C LYS A 15 16.20 -0.74 -2.00
N PRO A 16 14.93 -0.56 -1.60
CA PRO A 16 13.84 -0.48 -2.55
C PRO A 16 14.08 0.70 -3.51
N PRO A 17 13.59 0.60 -4.76
CA PRO A 17 13.61 1.72 -5.70
C PRO A 17 12.86 2.94 -5.12
N PRO A 18 13.21 4.16 -5.57
CA PRO A 18 12.53 5.36 -5.11
C PRO A 18 11.06 5.38 -5.52
N ILE A 19 10.25 6.09 -4.75
CA ILE A 19 8.87 6.43 -5.11
C ILE A 19 8.91 7.44 -6.25
N THR A 20 8.16 7.18 -7.32
CA THR A 20 8.15 8.00 -8.54
C THR A 20 6.75 8.38 -9.01
N SER A 21 5.72 7.75 -8.45
CA SER A 21 4.36 7.78 -8.98
C SER A 21 3.33 7.67 -7.87
N GLU A 22 2.11 8.09 -8.17
CA GLU A 22 0.95 8.02 -7.28
C GLU A 22 -0.31 7.59 -8.04
N ALA A 23 -1.25 6.96 -7.34
CA ALA A 23 -2.63 6.75 -7.77
C ALA A 23 -3.56 6.92 -6.57
N SER A 24 -4.78 7.40 -6.80
CA SER A 24 -5.72 7.69 -5.70
C SER A 24 -7.16 7.49 -6.13
N MET A 25 -8.03 7.21 -5.16
CA MET A 25 -9.47 7.08 -5.37
C MET A 25 -10.23 7.37 -4.07
N ASN A 26 -11.42 7.94 -4.21
CA ASN A 26 -12.37 8.11 -3.11
C ASN A 26 -13.13 6.79 -2.90
N PHE A 27 -13.23 6.35 -1.66
CA PHE A 27 -13.90 5.11 -1.29
C PHE A 27 -15.11 5.39 -0.42
N ASP A 28 -16.12 4.52 -0.49
CA ASP A 28 -16.96 4.28 0.68
C ASP A 28 -16.14 3.55 1.75
N ALA A 29 -16.28 3.93 3.02
CA ALA A 29 -15.57 3.34 4.15
C ALA A 29 -15.75 1.81 4.20
N GLY A 30 -16.93 1.30 3.84
CA GLY A 30 -17.20 -0.13 3.75
C GLY A 30 -16.41 -0.85 2.65
N SER A 31 -15.96 -0.13 1.64
CA SER A 31 -15.29 -0.65 0.43
C SER A 31 -13.76 -0.67 0.55
N VAL A 32 -13.17 0.06 1.49
CA VAL A 32 -11.71 0.08 1.70
C VAL A 32 -11.15 -1.31 2.03
N GLY A 33 -11.76 -2.02 2.97
CA GLY A 33 -11.31 -3.36 3.38
C GLY A 33 -11.34 -4.38 2.23
N PRO A 34 -12.46 -4.50 1.49
CA PRO A 34 -12.53 -5.29 0.26
C PRO A 34 -11.44 -4.95 -0.76
N PHE A 35 -11.20 -3.67 -1.04
CA PHE A 35 -10.17 -3.25 -1.99
C PHE A 35 -8.77 -3.66 -1.53
N LEU A 36 -8.40 -3.35 -0.29
CA LEU A 36 -7.07 -3.70 0.24
C LEU A 36 -6.87 -5.23 0.31
N THR A 37 -7.92 -6.00 0.57
CA THR A 37 -7.88 -7.47 0.51
C THR A 37 -7.65 -7.97 -0.92
N ARG A 38 -8.30 -7.35 -1.91
CA ARG A 38 -8.07 -7.66 -3.33
C ARG A 38 -6.63 -7.35 -3.73
N LEU A 39 -6.10 -6.18 -3.34
CA LEU A 39 -4.72 -5.80 -3.59
C LEU A 39 -3.73 -6.79 -2.93
N ALA A 40 -4.00 -7.23 -1.69
CA ALA A 40 -3.21 -8.24 -0.99
C ALA A 40 -3.17 -9.59 -1.71
N ASN A 41 -4.25 -9.94 -2.40
CA ASN A 41 -4.39 -11.19 -3.14
C ASN A 41 -3.89 -11.10 -4.59
N ASN A 42 -3.54 -9.92 -5.09
CA ASN A 42 -2.96 -9.78 -6.43
C ASN A 42 -1.57 -10.45 -6.43
N PRO A 43 -1.34 -11.47 -7.28
CA PRO A 43 -0.13 -12.31 -7.25
C PRO A 43 1.15 -11.57 -7.62
N ARG A 44 1.05 -10.37 -8.19
CA ARG A 44 2.20 -9.51 -8.48
C ARG A 44 2.73 -8.85 -7.23
N PHE A 45 1.90 -8.67 -6.21
CA PHE A 45 2.29 -8.05 -4.96
C PHE A 45 2.65 -9.10 -3.90
N GLY A 46 3.68 -8.79 -3.11
CA GLY A 46 4.00 -9.49 -1.88
C GLY A 46 3.85 -8.53 -0.70
N LEU A 47 2.64 -8.42 -0.15
CA LEU A 47 2.33 -7.49 0.95
C LEU A 47 2.30 -8.22 2.31
N PRO A 48 2.64 -7.53 3.42
CA PRO A 48 2.55 -8.11 4.77
C PRO A 48 1.12 -8.55 5.12
N ALA A 49 0.94 -9.73 5.70
CA ALA A 49 -0.41 -10.28 5.94
C ALA A 49 -1.32 -9.40 6.81
N ASP A 50 -0.75 -8.51 7.62
CA ASP A 50 -1.45 -7.63 8.55
C ASP A 50 -1.73 -6.21 8.01
N PHE A 51 -1.22 -5.84 6.83
CA PHE A 51 -1.33 -4.45 6.35
C PHE A 51 -2.80 -4.02 6.19
N THR A 52 -3.66 -4.89 5.66
CA THR A 52 -5.08 -4.62 5.47
C THR A 52 -5.77 -4.32 6.80
N ALA A 53 -5.49 -5.11 7.84
CA ALA A 53 -6.07 -4.93 9.17
C ALA A 53 -5.54 -3.66 9.84
N SER A 54 -4.26 -3.33 9.63
CA SER A 54 -3.63 -2.11 10.14
C SER A 54 -4.28 -0.84 9.59
N VAL A 55 -4.51 -0.78 8.27
CA VAL A 55 -5.14 0.39 7.63
C VAL A 55 -6.63 0.47 8.00
N THR A 56 -7.38 -0.61 7.82
CA THR A 56 -8.84 -0.61 8.08
C THR A 56 -9.18 -0.38 9.55
N GLY A 57 -8.42 -0.96 10.48
CA GLY A 57 -8.60 -0.74 11.91
C GLY A 57 -8.33 0.71 12.32
N ALA A 58 -7.43 1.41 11.63
CA ALA A 58 -7.16 2.81 11.91
C ALA A 58 -8.28 3.75 11.41
N ILE A 59 -8.83 3.48 10.22
CA ILE A 59 -9.92 4.28 9.61
C ILE A 59 -11.10 4.41 10.56
N GLN A 60 -11.47 3.33 11.27
CA GLN A 60 -12.56 3.32 12.26
C GLN A 60 -12.40 4.35 13.40
N HIS A 61 -11.19 4.84 13.60
CA HIS A 61 -10.84 5.75 14.68
C HIS A 61 -10.25 7.08 14.19
N MET A 62 -10.31 7.34 12.88
CA MET A 62 -9.85 8.61 12.32
C MET A 62 -10.94 9.68 12.47
N ALA A 63 -10.52 10.88 12.84
CA ALA A 63 -11.38 12.06 12.86
C ALA A 63 -11.56 12.63 11.45
N LEU A 64 -12.63 13.40 11.26
CA LEU A 64 -12.84 14.19 10.03
C LEU A 64 -11.64 15.13 9.79
N ASN A 65 -11.20 15.25 8.54
CA ASN A 65 -9.99 15.95 8.11
C ASN A 65 -8.67 15.39 8.66
N GLU A 66 -8.68 14.19 9.25
CA GLU A 66 -7.45 13.53 9.66
C GLU A 66 -6.79 12.85 8.46
N THR A 67 -5.47 13.01 8.36
CA THR A 67 -4.61 12.27 7.43
C THR A 67 -3.72 11.31 8.20
N ARG A 68 -3.64 10.06 7.75
CA ARG A 68 -2.67 9.08 8.25
C ARG A 68 -1.96 8.41 7.08
N ARG A 69 -0.69 8.08 7.30
CA ARG A 69 0.15 7.44 6.27
C ARG A 69 0.84 6.21 6.82
N TRP A 70 0.83 5.14 6.05
CA TRP A 70 1.54 3.88 6.30
C TRP A 70 2.65 3.73 5.29
N ARG A 71 3.81 3.26 5.78
CA ARG A 71 4.90 2.79 4.93
C ARG A 71 4.93 1.27 5.00
N ILE A 72 4.74 0.64 3.85
CA ILE A 72 4.67 -0.80 3.69
C ILE A 72 5.88 -1.24 2.90
N ASP A 73 6.73 -2.04 3.53
CA ASP A 73 7.81 -2.75 2.83
C ASP A 73 7.23 -4.05 2.25
N GLY A 74 7.20 -4.15 0.93
CA GLY A 74 6.61 -5.28 0.21
C GLY A 74 7.45 -5.73 -0.99
N ALA A 75 6.79 -6.44 -1.90
CA ALA A 75 7.35 -6.84 -3.18
C ALA A 75 6.39 -6.56 -4.34
N PHE A 76 6.93 -6.31 -5.51
CA PHE A 76 6.23 -6.25 -6.79
C PHE A 76 7.01 -7.05 -7.84
N ASP A 77 6.38 -8.03 -8.48
CA ASP A 77 6.98 -8.99 -9.42
C ASP A 77 8.27 -9.63 -8.85
N GLY A 78 8.25 -9.99 -7.57
CA GLY A 78 9.39 -10.60 -6.86
C GLY A 78 10.53 -9.64 -6.48
N SER A 79 10.45 -8.36 -6.86
CA SER A 79 11.41 -7.33 -6.47
C SER A 79 10.91 -6.55 -5.26
N ARG A 80 11.81 -6.16 -4.35
CA ARG A 80 11.44 -5.32 -3.20
C ARG A 80 10.92 -3.97 -3.67
N VAL A 81 9.87 -3.50 -3.02
CA VAL A 81 9.27 -2.19 -3.27
C VAL A 81 8.81 -1.56 -1.96
N GLN A 82 8.83 -0.24 -1.89
CA GLN A 82 8.16 0.52 -0.85
C GLN A 82 6.81 0.99 -1.40
N ILE A 83 5.74 0.76 -0.66
CA ILE A 83 4.41 1.29 -0.94
C ILE A 83 4.03 2.19 0.24
N GLU A 84 3.71 3.45 -0.01
CA GLU A 84 3.05 4.29 0.97
C GLU A 84 1.55 4.31 0.68
N ILE A 85 0.74 4.17 1.73
CA ILE A 85 -0.71 4.37 1.66
C ILE A 85 -1.01 5.58 2.54
N GLU A 86 -1.67 6.56 1.99
CA GLU A 86 -2.24 7.68 2.72
C GLU A 86 -3.75 7.54 2.73
N VAL A 87 -4.35 7.73 3.90
CA VAL A 87 -5.79 7.87 4.05
C VAL A 87 -6.07 9.28 4.52
N PHE A 88 -6.99 9.95 3.85
CA PHE A 88 -7.58 11.21 4.27
C PHE A 88 -9.07 11.00 4.54
N MET A 89 -9.55 11.38 5.72
CA MET A 89 -10.98 11.33 6.05
C MET A 89 -11.68 12.59 5.56
N ASP A 90 -12.15 12.57 4.32
CA ASP A 90 -12.94 13.67 3.72
C ASP A 90 -14.35 13.72 4.31
N ASP A 91 -15.01 12.56 4.44
CA ASP A 91 -16.26 12.35 5.20
C ASP A 91 -16.13 11.10 6.10
N ALA A 92 -16.95 10.99 7.13
CA ALA A 92 -17.04 9.84 8.03
C ALA A 92 -17.29 8.51 7.29
N GLU A 93 -17.96 8.56 6.14
CA GLU A 93 -18.25 7.39 5.30
C GLU A 93 -17.50 7.40 3.97
N ALA A 94 -16.65 8.41 3.70
CA ALA A 94 -15.95 8.55 2.43
C ALA A 94 -14.45 8.86 2.59
N PRO A 95 -13.61 7.87 2.96
CA PRO A 95 -12.16 8.06 2.99
C PRO A 95 -11.55 8.11 1.58
N ASP A 96 -10.62 9.03 1.39
CA ASP A 96 -9.77 9.09 0.20
C ASP A 96 -8.48 8.31 0.44
N LEU A 97 -8.15 7.40 -0.47
CA LEU A 97 -6.92 6.62 -0.41
C LEU A 97 -5.97 7.06 -1.53
N ALA A 98 -4.75 7.41 -1.16
CA ALA A 98 -3.65 7.65 -2.09
C ALA A 98 -2.52 6.63 -1.88
N PHE A 99 -2.00 6.11 -2.97
CA PHE A 99 -0.92 5.13 -3.01
C PHE A 99 0.31 5.74 -3.66
N PHE A 100 1.48 5.51 -3.09
CA PHE A 100 2.75 6.02 -3.62
C PHE A 100 3.76 4.88 -3.73
N SER A 101 4.36 4.71 -4.91
CA SER A 101 5.36 3.67 -5.16
C SER A 101 6.15 3.93 -6.44
N THR A 102 6.82 2.91 -6.96
CA THR A 102 7.35 2.91 -8.34
C THR A 102 6.22 2.99 -9.35
N GLY A 103 6.49 3.54 -10.54
CA GLY A 103 5.52 3.59 -11.63
C GLY A 103 4.88 2.24 -11.95
N ALA A 104 5.67 1.17 -12.05
CA ALA A 104 5.12 -0.15 -12.38
C ALA A 104 4.14 -0.70 -11.32
N ALA A 105 4.42 -0.47 -10.03
CA ALA A 105 3.51 -0.86 -8.96
C ALA A 105 2.25 0.01 -8.94
N ILE A 106 2.40 1.32 -9.19
CA ILE A 106 1.28 2.25 -9.26
C ILE A 106 0.37 1.97 -10.46
N ASP A 107 0.93 1.69 -11.64
CA ASP A 107 0.13 1.32 -12.82
C ASP A 107 -0.71 0.06 -12.57
N GLU A 108 -0.21 -0.88 -11.76
CA GLU A 108 -0.98 -2.05 -11.37
C GLU A 108 -2.03 -1.72 -10.31
N ILE A 109 -1.71 -0.88 -9.32
CA ILE A 109 -2.69 -0.38 -8.34
C ILE A 109 -3.81 0.39 -9.06
N ASP A 110 -3.50 1.21 -10.05
CA ASP A 110 -4.47 1.99 -10.82
C ASP A 110 -5.44 1.07 -11.59
N LYS A 111 -4.94 -0.01 -12.19
CA LYS A 111 -5.81 -1.05 -12.79
C LYS A 111 -6.70 -1.72 -11.75
N GLU A 112 -6.16 -2.00 -10.57
CA GLU A 112 -6.95 -2.57 -9.47
C GLU A 112 -8.03 -1.58 -9.03
N LEU A 113 -7.73 -0.29 -8.90
CA LEU A 113 -8.69 0.76 -8.57
C LEU A 113 -9.81 0.83 -9.61
N ALA A 114 -9.46 0.95 -10.89
CA ALA A 114 -10.43 1.00 -11.98
C ALA A 114 -11.34 -0.24 -12.02
N ALA A 115 -10.76 -1.44 -11.96
CA ALA A 115 -11.54 -2.67 -11.96
C ALA A 115 -12.43 -2.83 -10.71
N PHE A 116 -12.03 -2.27 -9.56
CA PHE A 116 -12.85 -2.30 -8.35
C PHE A 116 -14.02 -1.32 -8.44
N ALA A 117 -13.80 -0.14 -9.01
CA ALA A 117 -14.86 0.84 -9.27
C ALA A 117 -15.91 0.27 -10.23
N GLU A 118 -15.49 -0.33 -11.35
CA GLU A 118 -16.40 -0.97 -12.32
C GLU A 118 -17.25 -2.09 -11.68
N ALA A 119 -16.64 -2.90 -10.82
CA ALA A 119 -17.34 -3.99 -10.12
C ALA A 119 -18.34 -3.50 -9.06
N SER A 120 -18.18 -2.27 -8.57
CA SER A 120 -19.03 -1.67 -7.52
C SER A 120 -20.27 -0.97 -8.09
N GLU A 121 -20.30 -0.70 -9.40
CA GLU A 121 -21.45 -0.10 -10.11
C GLU A 121 -22.51 -1.12 -10.57
N THR A 122 -22.28 -2.42 -10.34
CA THR A 122 -23.13 -3.53 -10.82
C THR A 122 -23.97 -4.17 -9.70
#